data_AF-A0A447JPJ0-F1
#
_entry.id   AF-A0A447JPJ0-F1
#
_cell.length_a   1.000
_cell.length_b   1.000
_cell.length_c   1.000
_cell.angle_alpha   90.00
_cell.angle_beta   90.00
_cell.angle_gamma   90.00
#
_symmetry.space_group_name_H-M   'P 1'
#
loop_
_entity.id
_entity.type
_entity.pdbx_description
1 polymer ?
#
loop_
_entity_poly.entity_id
_entity_poly.type
_entity_poly.pdbx_seq_one_letter_code
_entity_poly.pdbx_strand_id
1 'polypeptide(L)'
;MANIDVDAVRQAVKRHPDFIVGLKARMSSSVVGVNGITPLERAKAMQQENGNLPLMVHIGNNPPDLDEIAERLTAGDIITHCYNGKPNRILTPEGELRASVTRALARGVRLDVGHGTASLSFAVAKRAISLGDFTAYHQFRYLLP
;
A
#
# COMPACT_ATOMS: atom_id res chain seq x y z
N MET A 1 0.56 18.82 -1.70
CA MET A 1 0.52 18.51 -3.15
C MET A 1 1.59 19.18 -4.00
N ALA A 2 2.19 20.30 -3.59
CA ALA A 2 3.20 21.01 -4.40
C ALA A 2 4.49 20.22 -4.75
N ASN A 3 4.74 19.08 -4.10
CA ASN A 3 5.98 18.30 -4.25
C ASN A 3 5.79 17.00 -5.05
N ILE A 4 4.71 16.87 -5.84
CA ILE A 4 4.53 15.75 -6.77
C ILE A 4 4.76 16.28 -8.18
N ASP A 5 5.84 15.82 -8.81
CA ASP A 5 6.20 16.17 -10.18
C ASP A 5 6.04 14.93 -11.09
N VAL A 6 4.99 14.96 -11.92
CA VAL A 6 4.63 13.86 -12.82
C VAL A 6 5.66 13.69 -13.94
N ASP A 7 6.20 14.79 -14.46
CA ASP A 7 7.17 14.75 -15.55
C ASP A 7 8.51 14.22 -15.05
N ALA A 8 8.94 14.60 -13.85
CA ALA A 8 10.13 14.05 -13.22
C ALA A 8 10.01 12.53 -13.01
N VAL A 9 8.86 12.03 -12.54
CA VAL A 9 8.61 10.58 -12.39
C VAL A 9 8.68 9.88 -13.74
N ARG A 10 8.00 10.41 -14.76
CA ARG A 10 8.02 9.82 -16.12
C ARG A 10 9.44 9.77 -16.69
N GLN A 11 10.22 10.82 -16.52
CA GLN A 11 11.61 10.88 -16.97
C GLN A 11 12.50 9.89 -16.22
N ALA A 12 12.33 9.76 -14.90
CA ALA A 12 13.10 8.82 -14.09
C ALA A 12 12.83 7.36 -14.52
N VAL A 13 11.55 6.98 -14.67
CA VAL A 13 11.15 5.64 -15.15
C VAL A 13 11.80 5.34 -16.51
N LYS A 14 11.74 6.28 -17.46
CA LYS A 14 12.36 6.10 -18.78
C LYS A 14 13.89 5.99 -18.74
N ARG A 15 14.54 6.69 -17.81
CA ARG A 15 16.01 6.70 -17.68
C ARG A 15 16.54 5.44 -17.00
N HIS A 16 15.72 4.77 -16.19
CA HIS A 16 16.13 3.65 -15.35
C HIS A 16 15.17 2.46 -15.43
N PRO A 17 14.88 1.92 -16.64
CA PRO A 17 13.85 0.89 -16.83
C PRO A 17 14.18 -0.43 -16.12
N ASP A 18 15.46 -0.78 -15.98
CA ASP A 18 15.89 -2.02 -15.33
C ASP A 18 16.08 -1.90 -13.81
N PHE A 19 15.92 -0.67 -13.27
CA PHE A 19 16.13 -0.38 -11.85
C PHE A 19 14.85 0.03 -11.14
N ILE A 20 14.02 0.85 -11.80
CA ILE A 20 12.73 1.30 -11.22
C ILE A 20 11.67 0.23 -11.51
N VAL A 21 11.39 -0.58 -10.49
CA VAL A 21 10.42 -1.69 -10.57
C VAL A 21 8.99 -1.30 -10.18
N GLY A 22 8.75 -0.05 -9.79
CA GLY A 22 7.44 0.38 -9.29
C GLY A 22 7.41 1.77 -8.68
N LEU A 23 6.22 2.17 -8.21
CA LEU A 23 5.97 3.42 -7.50
C LEU A 23 5.65 3.14 -6.02
N LYS A 24 5.92 4.12 -5.16
CA LYS A 24 5.62 4.06 -3.72
C LYS A 24 4.74 5.23 -3.31
N ALA A 25 3.60 4.96 -2.70
CA ALA A 25 2.80 5.94 -1.99
C ALA A 25 2.82 5.66 -0.47
N ARG A 26 2.88 6.71 0.35
CA ARG A 26 2.80 6.63 1.82
C ARG A 26 1.53 7.33 2.28
N MET A 27 0.49 6.55 2.54
CA MET A 27 -0.85 7.02 2.89
C MET A 27 -1.06 6.91 4.40
N SER A 28 -0.40 7.81 5.13
CA SER A 28 -0.51 7.96 6.58
C SER A 28 -0.55 9.43 6.96
N SER A 29 -1.22 9.76 8.07
CA SER A 29 -1.45 11.16 8.49
C SER A 29 -0.21 12.03 8.58
N SER A 30 0.90 11.48 9.10
CA SER A 30 2.18 12.17 9.20
C SER A 30 2.84 12.52 7.86
N VAL A 31 2.38 11.92 6.75
CA VAL A 31 2.93 12.11 5.41
C VAL A 31 1.96 12.90 4.53
N VAL A 32 0.68 12.53 4.55
CA VAL A 32 -0.31 13.17 3.68
C VAL A 32 -0.73 14.55 4.19
N GLY A 33 -0.54 14.82 5.49
CA GLY A 33 -0.98 16.07 6.11
C GLY A 33 -2.46 16.33 5.84
N VAL A 34 -2.77 17.49 5.25
CA VAL A 34 -4.15 17.89 4.92
C VAL A 34 -4.64 17.37 3.55
N ASN A 35 -3.81 16.63 2.80
CA ASN A 35 -4.14 16.26 1.42
C ASN A 35 -5.05 15.02 1.30
N GLY A 36 -5.37 14.34 2.41
CA GLY A 36 -6.27 13.18 2.41
C GLY A 36 -5.85 12.09 1.42
N ILE A 37 -6.80 11.63 0.61
CA ILE A 37 -6.62 10.56 -0.38
C ILE A 37 -5.97 11.00 -1.69
N THR A 38 -5.98 12.30 -2.00
CA THR A 38 -5.50 12.87 -3.27
C THR A 38 -4.08 12.41 -3.68
N PRO A 39 -3.10 12.23 -2.76
CA PRO A 39 -1.79 11.68 -3.13
C PRO A 39 -1.87 10.27 -3.76
N LEU A 40 -2.82 9.43 -3.32
CA LEU A 40 -3.03 8.10 -3.89
C LEU A 40 -3.60 8.21 -5.30
N GLU A 41 -4.57 9.09 -5.53
CA GLU A 41 -5.17 9.31 -6.85
C GLU A 41 -4.12 9.80 -7.86
N ARG A 42 -3.22 10.68 -7.43
CA ARG A 42 -2.05 11.09 -8.22
C ARG A 42 -1.11 9.92 -8.50
N ALA A 43 -0.83 9.07 -7.51
CA ALA A 43 0.00 7.89 -7.70
C ALA A 43 -0.62 6.89 -8.69
N LYS A 44 -1.95 6.71 -8.68
CA LYS A 44 -2.69 5.88 -9.64
C LYS A 44 -2.62 6.44 -11.06
N ALA A 45 -2.77 7.75 -11.23
CA ALA A 45 -2.60 8.39 -12.54
C ALA A 45 -1.16 8.19 -13.07
N MET A 46 -0.15 8.43 -12.23
CA MET A 46 1.25 8.18 -12.61
C MET A 46 1.53 6.71 -12.93
N GLN A 47 0.94 5.78 -12.18
CA GLN A 47 1.04 4.35 -12.49
C GLN A 47 0.51 4.05 -13.90
N GLN A 48 -0.69 4.56 -14.24
CA GLN A 48 -1.29 4.34 -15.56
C GLN A 48 -0.44 4.94 -16.68
N GLU A 49 0.07 6.16 -16.51
CA GLU A 49 0.92 6.84 -17.49
C GLU A 49 2.27 6.15 -17.73
N ASN A 50 2.72 5.30 -16.81
CA ASN A 50 4.01 4.62 -16.86
C ASN A 50 3.85 3.11 -17.09
N GLY A 51 2.83 2.70 -17.86
CA GLY A 51 2.67 1.30 -18.27
C GLY A 51 2.17 0.38 -17.16
N ASN A 52 1.39 0.90 -16.22
CA ASN A 52 0.84 0.16 -15.08
C ASN A 52 1.90 -0.49 -14.18
N LEU A 53 3.00 0.23 -13.92
CA LEU A 53 4.01 -0.19 -12.96
C LEU A 53 3.39 -0.60 -11.60
N PRO A 54 3.94 -1.61 -10.90
CA PRO A 54 3.48 -1.95 -9.56
C PRO A 54 3.45 -0.73 -8.62
N LEU A 55 2.33 -0.53 -7.91
CA LEU A 55 2.20 0.54 -6.90
C LEU A 55 2.13 -0.06 -5.51
N MET A 56 3.11 0.27 -4.67
CA MET A 56 3.13 -0.12 -3.26
C MET A 56 2.63 1.01 -2.36
N VAL A 57 1.54 0.76 -1.66
CA VAL A 57 0.87 1.70 -0.76
C VAL A 57 1.14 1.34 0.69
N HIS A 58 1.79 2.26 1.40
CA HIS A 58 2.02 2.16 2.84
C HIS A 58 0.77 2.64 3.55
N ILE A 59 0.27 1.82 4.48
CA ILE A 59 -0.83 2.18 5.37
C ILE A 59 -0.31 2.47 6.78
N GLY A 60 -0.92 3.45 7.44
CA GLY A 60 -0.52 3.91 8.76
C GLY A 60 -1.69 4.54 9.50
N ASN A 61 -1.44 5.53 10.37
CA ASN A 61 -2.52 6.23 11.06
C ASN A 61 -3.40 7.01 10.08
N ASN A 62 -4.71 7.02 10.35
CA ASN A 62 -5.65 7.91 9.67
C ASN A 62 -5.33 9.39 9.95
N PRO A 63 -5.70 10.29 9.02
CA PRO A 63 -6.20 10.04 7.65
C PRO A 63 -5.09 9.62 6.64
N PRO A 64 -5.43 8.99 5.49
CA PRO A 64 -6.78 8.57 5.08
C PRO A 64 -7.14 7.17 5.56
N ASP A 65 -8.44 6.86 5.56
CA ASP A 65 -8.96 5.56 6.01
C ASP A 65 -8.53 4.41 5.09
N LEU A 66 -8.20 3.27 5.68
CA LEU A 66 -7.82 2.07 4.93
C LEU A 66 -8.91 1.63 3.97
N ASP A 67 -10.19 1.77 4.34
CA ASP A 67 -11.28 1.40 3.45
C ASP A 67 -11.28 2.26 2.18
N GLU A 68 -10.99 3.56 2.34
CA GLU A 68 -10.87 4.50 1.23
C GLU A 68 -9.66 4.19 0.32
N ILE A 69 -8.54 3.81 0.93
CA ILE A 69 -7.34 3.36 0.22
C ILE A 69 -7.65 2.08 -0.56
N ALA A 70 -8.18 1.06 0.10
CA ALA A 70 -8.36 -0.28 -0.44
C ALA A 70 -9.30 -0.27 -1.65
N GLU A 71 -10.37 0.53 -1.64
CA GLU A 71 -11.29 0.64 -2.79
C GLU A 71 -10.68 1.26 -4.05
N ARG A 72 -9.60 2.01 -3.92
CA ARG A 72 -8.88 2.60 -5.08
C ARG A 72 -7.79 1.70 -5.65
N LEU A 73 -7.47 0.61 -4.96
CA LEU A 73 -6.44 -0.32 -5.40
C LEU A 73 -7.00 -1.35 -6.38
N THR A 74 -6.19 -1.64 -7.40
CA THR A 74 -6.49 -2.57 -8.49
C THR A 74 -5.53 -3.75 -8.46
N ALA A 75 -5.80 -4.76 -9.29
CA ALA A 75 -4.92 -5.93 -9.43
C ALA A 75 -3.44 -5.52 -9.59
N GLY A 76 -2.56 -6.18 -8.84
CA GLY A 76 -1.11 -5.92 -8.86
C GLY A 76 -0.63 -4.82 -7.91
N ASP A 77 -1.51 -3.97 -7.38
CA ASP A 77 -1.15 -3.05 -6.30
C ASP A 77 -0.84 -3.81 -5.01
N ILE A 78 -0.01 -3.21 -4.16
CA ILE A 78 0.47 -3.83 -2.92
C ILE A 78 0.13 -2.95 -1.71
N ILE A 79 -0.53 -3.52 -0.71
CA ILE A 79 -0.65 -2.92 0.62
C ILE A 79 0.53 -3.41 1.46
N THR A 80 1.48 -2.53 1.78
CA THR A 80 2.57 -2.84 2.73
C THR A 80 2.19 -2.44 4.15
N HIS A 81 2.83 -3.04 5.16
CA HIS A 81 2.48 -2.91 6.59
C HIS A 81 1.14 -3.54 6.92
N CYS A 82 0.78 -4.61 6.23
CA CYS A 82 -0.53 -5.26 6.38
C CYS A 82 -0.78 -5.72 7.82
N TYR A 83 0.26 -6.07 8.57
CA TYR A 83 0.17 -6.54 9.95
C TYR A 83 0.48 -5.47 11.01
N ASN A 84 0.34 -4.19 10.68
CA ASN A 84 0.56 -3.12 11.65
C ASN A 84 -0.46 -3.17 12.82
N GLY A 85 -0.03 -2.72 14.00
CA GLY A 85 -0.85 -2.70 15.22
C GLY A 85 -1.69 -1.44 15.44
N LYS A 86 -1.79 -0.54 14.45
CA LYS A 86 -2.53 0.74 14.59
C LYS A 86 -4.04 0.52 14.43
N PRO A 87 -4.91 1.47 14.81
CA PRO A 87 -6.36 1.35 14.60
C PRO A 87 -6.75 1.19 13.11
N ASN A 88 -6.04 1.88 12.23
CA ASN A 88 -6.21 1.78 10.79
C ASN A 88 -5.40 0.62 10.19
N ARG A 89 -5.92 -0.60 10.37
CA ARG A 89 -5.29 -1.88 10.02
C ARG A 89 -6.27 -2.79 9.29
N ILE A 90 -5.75 -3.86 8.68
CA ILE A 90 -6.55 -4.78 7.86
C ILE A 90 -7.66 -5.53 8.63
N LEU A 91 -7.53 -5.64 9.96
CA LEU A 91 -8.51 -6.31 10.80
C LEU A 91 -9.50 -5.31 11.43
N THR A 92 -10.75 -5.73 11.56
CA THR A 92 -11.75 -5.07 12.40
C THR A 92 -11.40 -5.24 13.89
N PRO A 93 -12.04 -4.50 14.81
CA PRO A 93 -11.87 -4.71 16.25
C PRO A 93 -12.19 -6.15 16.71
N GLU A 94 -13.12 -6.81 16.02
CA GLU A 94 -13.53 -8.21 16.27
C GLU A 94 -12.50 -9.22 15.73
N GLY A 95 -11.46 -8.75 15.05
CA GLY A 95 -10.40 -9.59 14.51
C GLY A 95 -10.74 -10.24 13.18
N GLU A 96 -11.77 -9.77 12.48
CA GLU A 96 -12.13 -10.20 11.13
C GLU A 96 -11.42 -9.34 10.09
N LEU A 97 -11.24 -9.83 8.87
CA LEU A 97 -10.73 -9.01 7.79
C LEU A 97 -11.75 -7.94 7.39
N ARG A 98 -11.32 -6.70 7.24
CA ARG A 98 -12.18 -5.62 6.73
C ARG A 98 -12.73 -5.99 5.35
N ALA A 99 -14.02 -5.73 5.14
CA ALA A 99 -14.68 -6.05 3.87
C ALA A 99 -14.04 -5.36 2.65
N SER A 100 -13.53 -4.13 2.82
CA SER A 100 -12.77 -3.39 1.80
C SER A 100 -11.49 -4.12 1.41
N VAL A 101 -10.77 -4.68 2.38
CA VAL A 101 -9.53 -5.44 2.20
C VAL A 101 -9.84 -6.80 1.57
N THR A 102 -10.91 -7.47 2.00
CA THR A 102 -11.39 -8.71 1.36
C THR A 102 -11.69 -8.48 -0.13
N ARG A 103 -12.43 -7.40 -0.46
CA ARG A 103 -12.70 -7.03 -1.86
C ARG A 103 -11.43 -6.69 -2.62
N ALA A 104 -10.49 -5.96 -2.02
CA ALA A 104 -9.20 -5.65 -2.64
C ALA A 104 -8.41 -6.91 -2.98
N LEU A 105 -8.36 -7.87 -2.06
CA LEU A 105 -7.67 -9.15 -2.28
C LEU A 105 -8.34 -9.96 -3.38
N ALA A 106 -9.68 -10.01 -3.40
CA ALA A 106 -10.44 -10.63 -4.48
C ALA A 106 -10.20 -9.95 -5.86
N ARG A 107 -9.90 -8.64 -5.89
CA ARG A 107 -9.48 -7.92 -7.10
C ARG A 107 -8.03 -8.21 -7.52
N GLY A 108 -7.23 -8.90 -6.71
CA GLY A 108 -5.82 -9.20 -6.99
C GLY A 108 -4.83 -8.20 -6.38
N VAL A 109 -5.23 -7.41 -5.37
CA VAL A 109 -4.31 -6.64 -4.54
C VAL A 109 -3.50 -7.59 -3.67
N ARG A 110 -2.22 -7.30 -3.47
CA ARG A 110 -1.30 -8.14 -2.67
C ARG A 110 -1.04 -7.51 -1.31
N LEU A 111 -0.81 -8.34 -0.29
CA LEU A 111 -0.33 -7.89 1.01
C LEU A 111 1.18 -8.09 1.12
N ASP A 112 1.87 -7.11 1.68
CA ASP A 112 3.27 -7.15 2.06
C ASP A 112 3.42 -6.81 3.55
N VAL A 113 4.29 -7.54 4.25
CA VAL A 113 4.47 -7.39 5.70
C VAL A 113 5.10 -6.05 6.02
N GLY A 114 6.18 -5.67 5.32
CA GLY A 114 6.94 -4.46 5.59
C GLY A 114 7.20 -4.20 7.08
N HIS A 115 7.81 -5.13 7.81
CA HIS A 115 7.88 -5.12 9.29
C HIS A 115 8.10 -3.73 9.92
N GLY A 116 9.13 -3.01 9.46
CA GLY A 116 9.50 -1.68 9.93
C GLY A 116 9.70 -1.59 11.45
N THR A 117 10.02 -0.41 11.97
CA THR A 117 10.13 -0.20 13.42
C THR A 117 8.77 -0.20 14.13
N ALA A 118 7.69 0.15 13.42
CA ALA A 118 6.35 0.36 13.98
C ALA A 118 5.21 -0.21 13.11
N SER A 119 5.50 -1.22 12.28
CA SER A 119 4.58 -1.72 11.25
C SER A 119 4.25 -3.21 11.34
N LEU A 120 4.62 -3.88 12.44
CA LEU A 120 4.20 -5.26 12.75
C LEU A 120 3.68 -5.38 14.18
N SER A 121 2.55 -6.05 14.30
CA SER A 121 2.03 -6.60 15.54
C SER A 121 1.90 -8.11 15.39
N PHE A 122 2.56 -8.87 16.27
CA PHE A 122 2.44 -10.32 16.28
C PHE A 122 1.01 -10.80 16.53
N ALA A 123 0.23 -10.06 17.33
CA ALA A 123 -1.17 -10.39 17.58
C ALA A 123 -2.00 -10.28 16.29
N VAL A 124 -1.81 -9.20 15.52
CA VAL A 124 -2.48 -8.99 14.22
C VAL A 124 -2.02 -10.05 13.22
N ALA A 125 -0.72 -10.32 13.12
CA ALA A 125 -0.18 -11.32 12.22
C ALA A 125 -0.74 -12.73 12.52
N LYS A 126 -0.71 -13.16 13.79
CA LYS A 126 -1.27 -14.46 14.22
C LYS A 126 -2.75 -14.57 13.88
N ARG A 127 -3.55 -13.53 14.17
CA ARG A 127 -4.97 -13.53 13.84
C ARG A 127 -5.20 -13.60 12.34
N ALA A 128 -4.53 -12.76 11.55
CA ALA A 128 -4.67 -12.76 10.09
C ALA A 128 -4.28 -14.09 9.45
N ILE A 129 -3.19 -14.73 9.93
CA ILE A 129 -2.76 -16.06 9.46
C ILE A 129 -3.80 -17.12 9.82
N SER A 130 -4.41 -17.04 11.01
CA SER A 130 -5.45 -18.00 11.43
C SER A 130 -6.74 -17.94 10.60
N LEU A 131 -7.02 -16.81 9.93
CA LEU A 131 -8.17 -16.65 9.04
C LEU A 131 -7.97 -17.31 7.67
N GLY A 132 -6.77 -17.81 7.37
CA GLY A 132 -6.62 -18.95 6.47
C GLY A 132 -6.52 -18.70 4.97
N ASP A 133 -6.31 -17.47 4.45
CA ASP A 133 -6.26 -17.33 2.97
C ASP A 133 -5.41 -16.21 2.38
N PHE A 134 -4.53 -15.56 3.17
CA PHE A 134 -3.75 -14.44 2.65
C PHE A 134 -2.27 -14.60 2.95
N THR A 135 -1.54 -15.14 1.99
CA THR A 135 -0.07 -15.11 1.99
C THR A 135 0.37 -13.66 1.83
N ALA A 136 0.75 -13.00 2.92
CA ALA A 136 1.55 -11.79 2.82
C ALA A 136 2.86 -12.19 2.13
N TYR A 137 3.06 -11.71 0.91
CA TYR A 137 4.26 -12.03 0.16
C TYR A 137 5.45 -11.38 0.86
N HIS A 138 6.52 -12.15 1.08
CA HIS A 138 7.82 -11.62 1.52
C HIS A 138 8.62 -10.97 0.38
N GLN A 139 8.05 -10.85 -0.82
CA GLN A 139 8.77 -10.44 -2.02
C GLN A 139 8.77 -8.91 -2.20
N PHE A 140 9.56 -8.22 -1.39
CA PHE A 140 10.33 -7.06 -1.84
C PHE A 140 11.69 -7.04 -1.15
N ARG A 141 12.46 -8.10 -1.40
CA ARG A 141 13.92 -8.12 -1.23
C ARG A 141 14.66 -7.30 -2.30
N TYR A 142 13.94 -6.54 -3.15
CA TYR A 142 14.46 -5.91 -4.37
C TYR A 142 14.05 -4.43 -4.56
N LEU A 143 13.73 -3.69 -3.48
CA LEU A 143 13.56 -2.23 -3.55
C LEU A 143 14.66 -1.44 -2.80
N LEU A 144 15.63 -2.15 -2.25
CA LEU A 144 16.88 -1.60 -1.76
C LEU A 144 17.98 -2.57 -2.21
N PRO A 145 19.02 -2.13 -2.93
CA PRO A 145 20.23 -2.93 -3.10
C PRO A 145 20.85 -3.29 -1.74
#